data_AF-A0A135VGB2-F1
#
_entry.id   AF-A0A135VGB2-F1
#
_cell.length_a   1.000
_cell.length_b   1.000
_cell.length_c   1.000
_cell.angle_alpha   90.00
_cell.angle_beta   90.00
_cell.angle_gamma   90.00
#
_symmetry.space_group_name_H-M   'P 1'
#
loop_
_entity.id
_entity.type
_entity.pdbx_description
1 polymer ?
#
loop_
_entity_poly.entity_id
_entity_poly.type
_entity_poly.pdbx_seq_one_letter_code
_entity_poly.pdbx_strand_id
1 'polypeptide(L)'
;MGQEFSYFCYRCGRENRLNLPMPNAPDYHHTNLACKNCGDGTHILVSHCPKCSRYVYWINDMSIPSLVESFARYMVHNMQALIDKAAMQGSSISIDTPHVYPIQATCPCGEKITVNLPIPDMD
;
A
#
# COMPACT_ATOMS: atom_id res chain seq x y z
N MET A 1 -18.48 9.43 4.95
CA MET A 1 -18.66 10.55 4.00
C MET A 1 -17.68 10.33 2.87
N GLY A 2 -18.16 10.11 1.64
CA GLY A 2 -17.29 9.96 0.46
C GLY A 2 -17.10 11.32 -0.20
N GLN A 3 -15.95 11.53 -0.83
CA GLN A 3 -15.67 12.74 -1.62
C GLN A 3 -15.33 12.33 -3.06
N GLU A 4 -15.61 13.25 -3.99
CA GLU A 4 -15.42 13.01 -5.41
C GLU A 4 -13.93 12.87 -5.73
N PHE A 5 -13.56 11.70 -6.25
CA PHE A 5 -12.25 11.35 -6.73
C PHE A 5 -12.31 11.24 -8.25
N SER A 6 -11.60 12.13 -8.94
CA SER A 6 -11.44 12.13 -10.39
C SER A 6 -10.08 11.56 -10.77
N TYR A 7 -10.04 10.61 -11.70
CA TYR A 7 -8.81 10.09 -12.27
C TYR A 7 -8.95 9.85 -13.78
N PHE A 8 -7.84 9.84 -14.49
CA PHE A 8 -7.79 9.48 -15.91
C PHE A 8 -7.38 8.02 -16.07
N CYS A 9 -8.13 7.25 -16.86
CA CYS A 9 -7.78 5.87 -17.16
C CYS A 9 -6.50 5.84 -18.01
N TYR A 10 -5.46 5.14 -17.54
CA TYR A 10 -4.18 5.05 -18.25
C TYR A 10 -4.30 4.32 -19.60
N ARG A 11 -5.29 3.44 -19.79
CA ARG A 11 -5.52 2.73 -21.06
C ARG A 11 -6.23 3.56 -22.11
N CYS A 12 -7.34 4.20 -21.76
CA CYS A 12 -8.21 4.87 -22.73
C CYS A 12 -8.21 6.40 -22.61
N GLY A 13 -7.48 6.96 -21.65
CA GLY A 13 -7.34 8.41 -21.43
C GLY A 13 -8.60 9.11 -20.92
N ARG A 14 -9.72 8.40 -20.71
CA ARG A 14 -10.98 9.01 -20.26
C ARG A 14 -10.98 9.30 -18.77
N GLU A 15 -11.58 10.43 -18.43
CA GLU A 15 -11.87 10.81 -17.05
C GLU A 15 -12.91 9.86 -16.45
N ASN A 16 -12.65 9.42 -15.24
CA ASN A 16 -13.57 8.67 -14.39
C ASN A 16 -13.73 9.42 -13.08
N ARG A 17 -14.98 9.57 -12.63
CA ARG A 17 -15.33 10.18 -11.34
C ARG A 17 -16.05 9.18 -10.48
N LEU A 18 -15.58 9.03 -9.25
CA LEU A 18 -16.06 8.07 -8.27
C LEU A 18 -16.15 8.76 -6.92
N ASN A 19 -17.13 8.39 -6.10
CA ASN A 19 -17.14 8.82 -4.70
C ASN A 19 -16.39 7.78 -3.87
N LEU A 20 -15.22 8.16 -3.35
CA LEU A 20 -14.38 7.29 -2.53
C LEU A 20 -14.40 7.73 -1.06
N PRO A 21 -14.31 6.78 -0.12
CA PRO A 21 -14.19 7.12 1.30
C PRO A 21 -12.86 7.82 1.56
N MET A 22 -12.87 8.60 2.65
CA MET A 22 -11.85 9.60 2.94
C MET A 22 -11.17 9.32 4.30
N PRO A 23 -10.57 8.13 4.52
CA PRO A 23 -9.95 7.81 5.81
C PRO A 23 -8.68 8.64 5.98
N ASN A 24 -8.48 9.22 7.17
CA ASN A 24 -7.25 9.93 7.51
C ASN A 24 -6.16 8.92 7.85
N ALA A 25 -4.94 9.12 7.34
CA ALA A 25 -3.82 8.28 7.73
C ALA A 25 -3.64 8.28 9.26
N PRO A 26 -3.35 7.11 9.88
CA PRO A 26 -2.88 5.87 9.27
C PRO A 26 -3.98 4.97 8.65
N ASP A 27 -5.26 5.35 8.78
CA ASP A 27 -6.36 4.57 8.22
C ASP A 27 -6.37 4.65 6.69
N TYR A 28 -6.82 3.57 6.06
CA TYR A 28 -6.88 3.43 4.62
C TYR A 28 -8.08 2.60 4.18
N HIS A 29 -8.40 2.67 2.89
CA HIS A 29 -9.48 1.91 2.29
C HIS A 29 -9.02 1.25 0.99
N HIS A 30 -9.28 -0.05 0.85
CA HIS A 30 -9.09 -0.77 -0.41
C HIS A 30 -10.32 -0.59 -1.29
N THR A 31 -10.09 -0.21 -2.54
CA THR A 31 -11.16 -0.08 -3.53
C THR A 31 -10.63 -0.34 -4.94
N ASN A 32 -11.53 -0.56 -5.88
CA ASN A 32 -11.18 -0.84 -7.27
C ASN A 32 -11.63 0.31 -8.15
N LEU A 33 -10.69 0.90 -8.88
CA LEU A 33 -10.94 1.87 -9.93
C LEU A 33 -11.30 1.12 -11.21
N ALA A 34 -12.59 0.92 -11.46
CA ALA A 34 -13.06 0.37 -12.74
C ALA A 34 -13.35 1.50 -13.72
N CYS A 35 -12.64 1.52 -14.85
CA CYS A 35 -12.91 2.49 -15.90
C CYS A 35 -14.26 2.18 -16.57
N LYS A 36 -15.21 3.13 -16.52
CA LYS A 36 -16.56 2.97 -17.10
C LYS A 36 -16.56 2.71 -18.60
N ASN A 37 -15.49 3.13 -19.30
CA ASN A 37 -15.39 3.02 -20.76
C ASN A 37 -14.75 1.72 -21.26
N CYS A 38 -13.60 1.30 -20.72
CA CYS A 38 -12.90 0.10 -21.20
C CYS A 38 -12.98 -1.09 -20.23
N GLY A 39 -13.60 -0.92 -19.06
CA GLY A 39 -13.71 -1.98 -18.05
C GLY A 39 -12.42 -2.31 -17.32
N ASP A 40 -11.30 -1.65 -17.65
CA ASP A 40 -10.03 -1.88 -16.98
C ASP A 40 -10.13 -1.52 -15.50
N GLY A 41 -9.71 -2.45 -14.64
CA GLY A 41 -9.76 -2.35 -13.20
C GLY A 41 -8.36 -2.15 -12.63
N THR A 42 -8.21 -1.16 -11.76
CA THR A 42 -6.98 -0.98 -10.98
C THR A 42 -7.33 -1.05 -9.50
N HIS A 43 -6.72 -1.99 -8.79
CA HIS A 43 -6.82 -2.03 -7.34
C HIS A 43 -6.07 -0.85 -6.76
N ILE A 44 -6.69 -0.10 -5.86
CA ILE A 44 -6.04 1.02 -5.17
C ILE A 44 -6.25 0.92 -3.66
N LEU A 45 -5.28 1.49 -2.95
CA LEU A 45 -5.40 1.85 -1.55
C LEU A 45 -5.52 3.37 -1.49
N VAL A 46 -6.51 3.88 -0.76
CA VAL A 46 -6.74 5.32 -0.60
C VAL A 46 -6.69 5.73 0.88
N SER A 47 -5.99 6.83 1.15
CA SER A 47 -5.89 7.47 2.46
C SER A 47 -5.83 9.00 2.28
N HIS A 48 -5.93 9.75 3.37
CA HIS A 48 -5.85 11.20 3.39
C HIS A 48 -4.70 11.68 4.25
N CYS A 49 -4.05 12.73 3.78
CA CYS A 49 -3.14 13.48 4.63
C CYS A 49 -3.94 14.18 5.74
N PRO A 50 -3.68 13.89 7.03
CA PRO A 50 -4.41 14.52 8.13
C PRO A 50 -4.19 16.04 8.22
N LYS A 51 -3.14 16.59 7.58
CA LYS A 51 -2.84 18.03 7.57
C LYS A 51 -3.52 18.83 6.48
N CYS A 52 -3.55 18.33 5.24
CA CYS A 52 -4.02 19.11 4.09
C CYS A 52 -5.23 18.48 3.39
N SER A 53 -5.74 17.35 3.91
CA SER A 53 -6.91 16.63 3.40
C SER A 53 -6.82 16.28 1.93
N ARG A 54 -5.60 16.19 1.37
CA ARG A 54 -5.38 15.69 0.01
C ARG A 54 -5.43 14.17 0.01
N TYR A 55 -6.06 13.63 -1.02
CA TYR A 55 -6.01 12.21 -1.36
C TYR A 55 -4.56 11.77 -1.56
N VAL A 56 -4.17 10.73 -0.84
CA VAL A 56 -2.97 9.95 -1.11
C VAL A 56 -3.45 8.57 -1.48
N TYR A 57 -3.19 8.17 -2.72
CA TYR A 57 -3.60 6.87 -3.22
C TYR A 57 -2.40 6.13 -3.78
N TRP A 58 -2.40 4.82 -3.60
CA TRP A 58 -1.40 3.90 -4.13
C TRP A 58 -2.14 2.90 -4.98
N ILE A 59 -1.58 2.57 -6.13
CA ILE A 59 -2.06 1.43 -6.90
C ILE A 59 -1.66 0.19 -6.11
N ASN A 60 -2.67 -0.51 -5.59
CA ASN A 60 -2.57 -1.78 -4.86
C ASN A 60 -2.44 -2.95 -5.85
N ASP A 61 -1.60 -2.75 -6.85
CA ASP A 61 -1.25 -3.77 -7.80
C ASP A 61 0.19 -4.12 -7.44
N MET A 62 0.43 -5.36 -7.00
CA MET A 62 1.77 -5.91 -6.77
C MET A 62 2.61 -5.96 -8.06
N SER A 63 2.23 -5.21 -9.08
CA SER A 63 2.92 -4.98 -10.34
C SER A 63 3.67 -3.63 -10.36
N ILE A 64 3.57 -2.78 -9.32
CA ILE A 64 4.47 -1.62 -9.19
C ILE A 64 5.85 -2.11 -8.72
N PRO A 65 6.89 -2.02 -9.58
CA PRO A 65 8.20 -2.60 -9.26
C PRO A 65 8.80 -2.09 -7.96
N SER A 66 8.63 -0.80 -7.64
CA SER A 66 9.19 -0.20 -6.42
C SER A 66 8.51 -0.66 -5.13
N LEU A 67 7.21 -0.95 -5.17
CA LEU A 67 6.46 -1.48 -4.02
C LEU A 67 6.84 -2.94 -3.78
N VAL A 68 6.91 -3.74 -4.85
CA VAL A 68 7.39 -5.13 -4.81
C VAL A 68 8.84 -5.19 -4.32
N GLU A 69 9.69 -4.33 -4.86
CA GLU A 69 11.10 -4.26 -4.49
C GLU A 69 11.27 -3.86 -3.02
N SER A 70 10.52 -2.86 -2.57
CA SER A 70 10.58 -2.41 -1.16
C SER A 70 10.05 -3.48 -0.21
N PHE A 71 9.00 -4.21 -0.60
CA PHE A 71 8.47 -5.34 0.14
C PHE A 71 9.46 -6.51 0.18
N ALA A 72 10.03 -6.89 -0.96
CA ALA A 72 11.04 -7.94 -1.06
C ALA A 72 12.28 -7.63 -0.24
N ARG A 73 12.80 -6.39 -0.28
CA ARG A 73 13.92 -5.95 0.56
C ARG A 73 13.59 -6.07 2.04
N TYR A 74 12.39 -5.65 2.46
CA TYR A 74 11.95 -5.78 3.84
C TYR A 74 11.89 -7.24 4.27
N MET A 75 11.31 -8.13 3.46
CA MET A 75 11.26 -9.56 3.75
C MET A 75 12.65 -10.18 3.87
N VAL A 76 13.55 -9.93 2.91
CA VAL A 76 14.93 -10.44 2.94
C VAL A 76 15.69 -9.95 4.16
N HIS A 77 15.57 -8.66 4.49
CA HIS A 77 16.24 -8.11 5.68
C HIS A 77 15.73 -8.77 6.96
N ASN A 78 14.42 -8.98 7.11
CA ASN A 78 13.88 -9.63 8.29
C ASN A 78 14.29 -11.10 8.37
N MET A 79 14.24 -11.83 7.26
CA MET A 79 14.71 -13.22 7.20
C MET A 79 16.20 -13.34 7.53
N GLN A 80 17.04 -12.45 6.99
CA GLN A 80 18.47 -12.44 7.29
C GLN A 80 18.73 -12.17 8.78
N ALA A 81 18.06 -11.17 9.36
CA ALA A 81 18.19 -10.87 10.78
C ALA A 81 17.74 -12.04 11.69
N LEU A 82 16.76 -12.84 11.25
CA LEU A 82 16.32 -14.04 11.93
C LEU A 82 17.34 -15.19 11.76
N ILE A 83 17.86 -15.41 10.55
CA ILE A 83 18.90 -16.42 10.29
C ILE A 83 20.16 -16.11 11.08
N ASP A 84 20.60 -14.85 11.13
CA ASP A 84 21.78 -14.43 11.89
C ASP A 84 21.58 -14.71 13.38
N LYS A 85 20.38 -14.44 13.92
CA LYS A 85 20.02 -14.82 15.30
C LYS A 85 20.01 -16.34 15.52
N ALA A 86 19.53 -17.12 14.56
CA ALA A 86 19.53 -18.59 14.62
C ALA A 86 20.95 -19.15 14.68
N ALA A 87 21.80 -18.65 13.78
CA ALA A 87 23.19 -19.06 13.66
C ALA A 87 23.99 -18.72 14.94
N MET A 88 23.68 -17.59 15.59
CA MET A 88 24.32 -17.20 16.85
C MET A 88 23.88 -18.06 18.06
N GLN A 89 22.69 -18.66 18.04
CA GLN A 89 22.12 -19.37 19.19
C GLN A 89 22.04 -20.90 19.00
N GLY A 90 22.46 -21.44 17.85
CA GLY A 90 22.45 -22.87 17.57
C GLY A 90 21.07 -23.53 17.66
N SER A 91 20.01 -22.74 17.53
CA SER A 91 18.62 -23.12 17.83
C SER A 91 17.77 -23.27 16.57
N SER A 92 16.74 -24.13 16.61
CA SER A 92 15.68 -24.11 15.60
C SER A 92 14.82 -22.86 15.80
N ILE A 93 14.88 -21.92 14.86
CA ILE A 93 14.04 -20.73 14.92
C ILE A 93 12.68 -21.01 14.28
N SER A 94 11.63 -20.86 15.09
CA SER A 94 10.29 -20.59 14.58
C SER A 94 10.31 -19.18 14.00
N ILE A 95 10.08 -19.05 12.69
CA ILE A 95 10.15 -17.78 11.98
C ILE A 95 8.87 -17.01 12.28
N ASP A 96 8.94 -16.07 13.21
CA ASP A 96 7.87 -15.11 13.46
C ASP A 96 7.94 -14.03 12.37
N THR A 97 7.16 -14.21 11.31
CA THR A 97 7.12 -13.24 10.21
C THR A 97 6.33 -12.01 10.63
N PRO A 98 6.78 -10.79 10.28
CA PRO A 98 6.04 -9.58 10.62
C PRO A 98 4.64 -9.63 10.02
N HIS A 99 3.62 -9.36 10.83
CA HIS A 99 2.21 -9.35 10.39
C HIS A 99 1.82 -8.08 9.61
N VAL A 100 2.69 -7.07 9.57
CA VAL A 100 2.39 -5.78 8.92
C VAL A 100 3.58 -5.21 8.15
N TYR A 101 3.31 -4.59 7.00
CA TYR A 101 4.24 -3.90 6.13
C TYR A 101 3.93 -2.39 6.08
N PRO A 102 4.81 -1.52 6.59
CA PRO A 102 4.60 -0.08 6.57
C PRO A 102 4.94 0.53 5.20
N ILE A 103 3.96 1.15 4.56
CA ILE A 103 4.15 2.01 3.38
C ILE A 103 4.36 3.45 3.85
N GLN A 104 5.49 4.03 3.49
CA GLN A 104 5.76 5.45 3.71
C GLN A 104 5.51 6.24 2.42
N ALA A 105 4.78 7.35 2.52
CA ALA A 105 4.60 8.31 1.44
C ALA A 105 4.81 9.73 1.93
N THR A 106 5.25 10.61 1.03
CA THR A 106 5.32 12.04 1.31
C THR A 106 4.17 12.72 0.59
N CYS A 107 3.26 13.33 1.34
CA CYS A 107 2.21 14.16 0.78
C CYS A 107 2.82 15.40 0.11
N PRO A 108 2.25 15.95 -0.97
CA PRO A 108 2.75 17.18 -1.58
C PRO A 108 2.80 18.41 -0.64
N CYS A 109 2.14 18.38 0.51
CA CYS A 109 2.29 19.41 1.55
C CYS A 109 3.55 19.25 2.42
N GLY A 110 4.36 18.22 2.18
CA GLY A 110 5.57 17.88 2.94
C GLY A 110 5.36 16.90 4.09
N GLU A 111 4.11 16.54 4.42
CA GLU A 111 3.83 15.61 5.51
C GLU A 111 4.20 14.16 5.14
N LYS A 112 4.91 13.48 6.05
CA LYS A 112 5.21 12.06 5.92
C LYS A 112 4.04 11.24 6.48
N ILE A 113 3.53 10.34 5.65
CA ILE A 113 2.40 9.47 5.96
C ILE A 113 2.92 8.04 6.01
N THR A 114 2.48 7.29 7.02
CA THR A 114 2.74 5.85 7.12
C THR A 114 1.41 5.11 7.16
N VAL A 115 1.26 4.10 6.31
CA VAL A 115 0.11 3.19 6.27
C VAL A 115 0.61 1.77 6.51
N ASN A 116 0.04 1.05 7.47
CA ASN A 116 0.45 -0.32 7.77
C ASN A 116 -0.47 -1.30 7.05
N LEU A 117 0.06 -2.00 6.05
CA LEU A 117 -0.65 -3.08 5.37
C LEU A 117 -0.50 -4.39 6.15
N PRO A 118 -1.57 -5.17 6.40
CA PRO A 118 -1.42 -6.52 6.90
C PRO A 118 -0.72 -7.39 5.84
N ILE A 119 0.25 -8.17 6.27
CA ILE A 119 0.84 -9.22 5.45
C ILE A 119 -0.12 -10.42 5.56
N PRO A 120 -0.72 -10.89 4.46
CA PRO A 120 -1.59 -12.06 4.51
C PRO A 120 -0.77 -13.26 4.99
N ASP A 121 -1.25 -13.93 6.04
CA ASP A 121 -0.68 -15.19 6.48
C ASP A 121 -0.83 -16.21 5.33
N MET A 122 0.27 -16.86 4.97
CA MET A 122 0.27 -17.97 4.04
C MET A 122 -0.08 -19.25 4.80
N ASP A 123 -1.37 -19.50 5.03
CA ASP A 123 -1.88 -20.83 5.41
C ASP A 123 -1.93 -21.77 4.20
#